data_AF-A0A7Y7LRI6-F1
#
_entry.id   AF-A0A7Y7LRI6-F1
#
_cell.length_a   1.000
_cell.length_b   1.000
_cell.length_c   1.000
_cell.angle_alpha   90.00
_cell.angle_beta   90.00
_cell.angle_gamma   90.00
#
_symmetry.space_group_name_H-M   'P 1'
#
loop_
_entity.id
_entity.type
_entity.pdbx_description
1 polymer ?
#
loop_
_entity_poly.entity_id
_entity_poly.type
_entity_poly.pdbx_seq_one_letter_code
_entity_poly.pdbx_strand_id
1 'polypeptide(L)'
;MIVAVMLWSGAAAALATDPEMFWFKNETQCGDAKVVVRSYCEVSQRANAVVQVNSGCTEQELVITQPGKKPVTRDLLEHEPVGDDFHVASALRCVEAGKQRYLLVNLDTGGSCDTCETQALLTLDGRWKRYGNKWQSTPASEQRVIRLREPSWKLAPRYPINNTVLEDPQPQ
;
A
#
# COMPACT_ATOMS: atom_id res chain seq x y z
N MET A 1 6.37 -47.21 -52.95
CA MET A 1 5.57 -47.04 -51.72
C MET A 1 6.48 -47.29 -50.52
N ILE A 2 7.02 -46.25 -49.88
CA ILE A 2 7.25 -46.17 -48.43
C ILE A 2 7.13 -44.69 -48.09
N VAL A 3 6.14 -44.36 -47.26
CA VAL A 3 5.90 -43.05 -46.64
C VAL A 3 6.46 -43.15 -45.22
N ALA A 4 7.25 -42.17 -44.78
CA ALA A 4 7.31 -41.80 -43.37
C ALA A 4 7.77 -40.33 -43.27
N VAL A 5 6.81 -39.48 -42.93
CA VAL A 5 6.90 -38.04 -42.77
C VAL A 5 7.70 -37.71 -41.50
N MET A 6 8.74 -36.90 -41.62
CA MET A 6 9.38 -36.25 -40.47
C MET A 6 8.38 -35.26 -39.86
N LEU A 7 7.79 -35.62 -38.71
CA LEU A 7 7.07 -34.70 -37.85
C LEU A 7 8.08 -33.89 -37.05
N TRP A 8 8.38 -32.67 -37.52
CA TRP A 8 8.98 -31.62 -36.71
C TRP A 8 7.95 -31.16 -35.69
N SER A 9 8.12 -31.59 -34.44
CA SER A 9 7.42 -31.03 -33.28
C SER A 9 7.99 -29.63 -33.02
N GLY A 10 7.35 -28.60 -33.59
CA GLY A 10 7.59 -27.21 -33.21
C GLY A 10 7.13 -27.00 -31.77
N ALA A 11 8.09 -27.00 -30.84
CA ALA A 11 7.85 -26.51 -29.48
C ALA A 11 7.63 -25.00 -29.55
N ALA A 12 6.37 -24.57 -29.55
CA ALA A 12 6.04 -23.19 -29.26
C ALA A 12 6.37 -22.94 -27.79
N ALA A 13 7.55 -22.39 -27.53
CA ALA A 13 7.84 -21.76 -26.25
C ALA A 13 6.94 -20.52 -26.18
N ALA A 14 5.82 -20.61 -25.46
CA ALA A 14 5.11 -19.43 -25.02
C ALA A 14 6.08 -18.65 -24.12
N LEU A 15 6.62 -17.55 -24.65
CA LEU A 15 7.35 -16.58 -23.84
C LEU A 15 6.31 -16.01 -22.87
N ALA A 16 6.37 -16.45 -21.61
CA ALA A 16 5.71 -15.73 -20.53
C ALA A 16 6.36 -14.35 -20.50
N THR A 17 5.68 -13.34 -21.05
CA THR A 17 6.08 -11.95 -20.86
C THR A 17 5.88 -11.63 -19.39
N ASP A 18 6.93 -11.15 -18.74
CA ASP A 18 6.84 -10.65 -17.36
C ASP A 18 5.69 -9.64 -17.26
N PRO A 19 4.91 -9.66 -16.17
CA PRO A 19 3.81 -8.74 -16.00
C PRO A 19 4.31 -7.29 -16.00
N GLU A 20 3.64 -6.41 -16.75
CA GLU A 20 4.02 -5.00 -16.86
C GLU A 20 3.66 -4.26 -15.55
N MET A 21 4.63 -3.50 -15.02
CA MET A 21 4.54 -2.84 -13.72
C MET A 21 4.43 -1.32 -13.86
N PHE A 22 3.56 -0.68 -13.07
CA PHE A 22 3.32 0.76 -13.12
C PHE A 22 3.27 1.41 -11.74
N TRP A 23 3.69 2.67 -11.71
CA TRP A 23 3.52 3.53 -10.54
C TRP A 23 2.12 4.15 -10.51
N PHE A 24 1.32 3.70 -9.56
CA PHE A 24 0.04 4.31 -9.21
C PHE A 24 0.23 5.38 -8.15
N LYS A 25 -0.66 6.37 -8.14
CA LYS A 25 -0.57 7.54 -7.27
C LYS A 25 -1.92 7.85 -6.64
N ASN A 26 -1.94 7.87 -5.32
CA ASN A 26 -3.12 8.11 -4.49
C ASN A 26 -2.85 9.34 -3.60
N GLU A 27 -3.65 10.40 -3.71
CA GLU A 27 -3.42 11.67 -3.00
C GLU A 27 -4.55 12.02 -2.02
N THR A 28 -4.18 12.46 -0.82
CA THR A 28 -5.12 12.96 0.18
C THR A 28 -4.51 14.08 1.03
N GLN A 29 -5.28 14.62 1.97
CA GLN A 29 -4.85 15.66 2.90
C GLN A 29 -5.00 15.20 4.36
N CYS A 30 -4.07 15.62 5.22
CA CYS A 30 -4.18 15.44 6.67
C CYS A 30 -3.81 16.73 7.40
N GLY A 31 -4.83 17.53 7.74
CA GLY A 31 -4.63 18.95 8.06
C GLY A 31 -4.01 19.67 6.86
N ASP A 32 -3.00 20.49 7.08
CA ASP A 32 -2.30 21.21 5.99
C ASP A 32 -1.28 20.34 5.25
N ALA A 33 -1.09 19.08 5.65
CA ALA A 33 -0.15 18.18 4.98
C ALA A 33 -0.79 17.53 3.76
N LYS A 34 -0.12 17.62 2.61
CA LYS A 34 -0.41 16.79 1.45
C LYS A 34 0.24 15.41 1.65
N VAL A 35 -0.53 14.36 1.45
CA VAL A 35 -0.10 12.97 1.62
C VAL A 35 -0.29 12.24 0.30
N VAL A 36 0.77 11.61 -0.19
CA VAL A 36 0.75 10.83 -1.43
C VAL A 36 1.22 9.43 -1.12
N VAL A 37 0.43 8.43 -1.49
CA VAL A 37 0.87 7.03 -1.54
C VAL A 37 1.15 6.67 -2.99
N ARG A 38 2.36 6.19 -3.24
CA ARG A 38 2.78 5.67 -4.53
C ARG A 38 2.93 4.16 -4.40
N SER A 39 2.37 3.40 -5.33
CA SER A 39 2.50 1.93 -5.32
C SER A 39 3.00 1.47 -6.68
N TYR A 40 3.98 0.58 -6.71
CA TYR A 40 4.49 -0.01 -7.93
C TYR A 40 3.88 -1.41 -8.09
N CYS A 41 2.97 -1.57 -9.06
CA CYS A 41 2.11 -2.74 -9.15
C CYS A 41 1.93 -3.25 -10.59
N GLU A 42 1.66 -4.54 -10.73
CA GLU A 42 1.26 -5.16 -11.99
C GLU A 42 -0.03 -4.52 -12.54
N VAL A 43 -0.12 -4.32 -13.86
CA VAL A 43 -1.36 -3.89 -14.51
C VAL A 43 -2.40 -4.98 -14.46
N SER A 44 -3.60 -4.63 -13.98
CA SER A 44 -4.79 -5.44 -14.19
C SER A 44 -5.87 -4.64 -14.91
N GLN A 45 -6.33 -5.17 -16.04
CA GLN A 45 -7.44 -4.63 -16.84
C GLN A 45 -8.84 -5.00 -16.29
N ARG A 46 -8.92 -5.63 -15.10
CA ARG A 46 -10.23 -6.07 -14.56
C ARG A 46 -11.00 -4.89 -13.96
N ALA A 47 -11.82 -4.25 -14.78
CA ALA A 47 -12.88 -3.35 -14.31
C ALA A 47 -13.74 -4.08 -13.26
N ASN A 48 -13.78 -3.55 -12.03
CA ASN A 48 -14.38 -4.15 -10.83
C ASN A 48 -13.55 -5.21 -10.08
N ALA A 49 -12.24 -5.30 -10.28
CA ALA A 49 -11.35 -5.97 -9.32
C ALA A 49 -11.20 -5.12 -8.04
N VAL A 50 -12.30 -4.96 -7.31
CA VAL A 50 -12.33 -4.46 -5.93
C VAL A 50 -11.50 -5.38 -5.01
N VAL A 51 -11.10 -6.56 -5.50
CA VAL A 51 -10.38 -7.64 -4.80
C VAL A 51 -9.04 -7.98 -5.49
N GLN A 52 -8.42 -7.04 -6.20
CA GLN A 52 -6.95 -7.03 -6.34
C GLN A 52 -6.41 -5.89 -5.47
N VAL A 53 -6.70 -6.02 -4.18
CA VAL A 53 -6.22 -5.09 -3.15
C VAL A 53 -4.73 -5.34 -3.02
N ASN A 54 -3.93 -4.58 -3.76
CA ASN A 54 -2.46 -4.58 -3.73
C ASN A 54 -1.71 -5.90 -4.00
N SER A 55 -2.41 -7.01 -4.25
CA SER A 55 -1.84 -8.28 -4.69
C SER A 55 -1.18 -8.08 -6.05
N GLY A 56 0.15 -8.00 -6.10
CA GLY A 56 0.93 -7.63 -7.28
C GLY A 56 1.67 -6.29 -7.17
N CYS A 57 1.54 -5.57 -6.04
CA CYS A 57 2.40 -4.44 -5.73
C CYS A 57 3.68 -4.91 -5.05
N THR A 58 4.85 -4.50 -5.55
CA THR A 58 6.15 -4.89 -4.99
C THR A 58 6.83 -3.76 -4.20
N GLU A 59 6.39 -2.51 -4.40
CA GLU A 59 6.92 -1.34 -3.68
C GLU A 59 5.78 -0.39 -3.29
N GLN A 60 5.92 0.25 -2.13
CA GLN A 60 4.98 1.29 -1.72
C GLN A 60 5.66 2.40 -0.92
N GLU A 61 5.46 3.64 -1.36
CA GLU A 61 6.02 4.83 -0.73
C GLU A 61 4.93 5.74 -0.18
N LEU A 62 5.16 6.29 1.01
CA LEU A 62 4.42 7.39 1.58
C LEU A 62 5.24 8.67 1.48
N VAL A 63 4.73 9.67 0.77
CA VAL A 63 5.31 11.02 0.69
C VAL A 63 4.43 12.00 1.44
N ILE A 64 5.00 12.66 2.44
CA ILE A 64 4.31 13.67 3.25
C ILE A 64 4.96 15.03 2.98
N THR A 65 4.15 15.99 2.53
CA THR A 65 4.58 17.37 2.28
C THR A 65 3.82 18.31 3.19
N GLN A 66 4.53 19.03 4.06
CA GLN A 66 3.96 20.07 4.93
C GLN A 66 4.43 21.46 4.49
N PRO A 67 3.60 22.51 4.61
CA PRO A 67 4.01 23.88 4.31
C PRO A 67 5.27 24.28 5.10
N GLY A 68 6.25 24.86 4.40
CA GLY A 68 7.50 25.34 5.01
C GLY A 68 8.46 24.25 5.49
N LYS A 69 8.21 22.97 5.19
CA LYS A 69 9.11 21.85 5.52
C LYS A 69 9.57 21.11 4.27
N LYS A 70 10.72 20.43 4.38
CA LYS A 70 11.15 19.49 3.35
C LYS A 70 10.18 18.28 3.31
N PRO A 71 9.82 17.77 2.13
CA PRO A 71 9.07 16.53 2.02
C PRO A 71 9.79 15.36 2.71
N VAL A 72 9.02 14.44 3.26
CA VAL A 72 9.54 13.19 3.85
C VAL A 72 8.96 12.03 3.07
N THR A 73 9.82 11.09 2.67
CA THR A 73 9.45 9.83 2.03
C THR A 73 9.69 8.68 2.99
N ARG A 74 8.76 7.73 3.05
CA ARG A 74 8.88 6.47 3.80
C ARG A 74 8.50 5.30 2.92
N ASP A 75 9.29 4.24 3.02
CA ASP A 75 8.91 2.93 2.52
C ASP A 75 7.84 2.35 3.44
N LEU A 76 6.65 2.09 2.92
CA LEU A 76 5.55 1.51 3.70
C LEU A 76 5.74 0.02 3.97
N LEU A 77 6.69 -0.63 3.29
CA LEU A 77 7.05 -2.04 3.49
C LEU A 77 8.23 -2.22 4.47
N GLU A 78 8.75 -1.14 5.07
CA GLU A 78 9.93 -1.14 5.98
C GLU A 78 9.84 -2.18 7.12
N HIS A 79 8.62 -2.52 7.55
CA HIS A 79 8.37 -3.42 8.68
C HIS A 79 7.75 -4.76 8.29
N GLU A 80 7.59 -5.04 7.00
CA GLU A 80 7.04 -6.29 6.51
C GLU A 80 8.07 -7.44 6.58
N PRO A 81 7.63 -8.69 6.74
CA PRO A 81 8.53 -9.84 6.62
C PRO A 81 9.07 -9.94 5.19
N VAL A 82 10.29 -10.45 5.06
CA VAL A 82 10.88 -10.78 3.74
C VAL A 82 10.20 -12.05 3.23
N GLY A 83 9.45 -11.98 2.13
CA GLY A 83 8.78 -13.13 1.51
C GLY A 83 7.46 -12.76 0.84
N ASP A 84 6.61 -13.76 0.59
CA ASP A 84 5.40 -13.63 -0.25
C ASP A 84 4.15 -13.14 0.51
N ASP A 85 4.23 -12.99 1.84
CA ASP A 85 3.10 -12.64 2.71
C ASP A 85 3.32 -11.29 3.42
N PHE A 86 3.49 -10.21 2.65
CA PHE A 86 3.57 -8.85 3.17
C PHE A 86 2.26 -8.09 3.00
N HIS A 87 1.93 -7.23 3.96
CA HIS A 87 0.79 -6.33 3.89
C HIS A 87 1.15 -5.09 3.07
N VAL A 88 0.18 -4.57 2.34
CA VAL A 88 0.33 -3.34 1.55
C VAL A 88 -0.76 -2.37 1.93
N ALA A 89 -0.46 -1.06 1.96
CA ALA A 89 -1.46 -0.09 2.38
C ALA A 89 -2.66 -0.05 1.43
N SER A 90 -3.85 -0.28 1.98
CA SER A 90 -5.13 -0.27 1.26
C SER A 90 -5.98 0.94 1.60
N ALA A 91 -5.69 1.62 2.72
CA ALA A 91 -6.33 2.89 3.03
C ALA A 91 -5.50 3.75 3.98
N LEU A 92 -5.81 5.04 3.97
CA LEU A 92 -5.31 6.02 4.92
C LEU A 92 -6.47 6.66 5.68
N ARG A 93 -6.19 7.06 6.92
CA ARG A 93 -7.01 7.98 7.71
C ARG A 93 -6.12 9.04 8.34
N CYS A 94 -6.56 10.29 8.26
CA CYS A 94 -6.00 11.35 9.09
C CYS A 94 -6.69 11.33 10.46
N VAL A 95 -5.93 11.09 11.52
CA VAL A 95 -6.46 10.92 12.87
C VAL A 95 -5.76 11.82 13.88
N GLU A 96 -6.42 12.09 15.00
CA GLU A 96 -5.91 12.98 16.04
C GLU A 96 -5.81 12.27 17.39
N ALA A 97 -4.70 12.52 18.10
CA ALA A 97 -4.55 12.18 19.50
C ALA A 97 -3.89 13.34 20.26
N GLY A 98 -4.61 13.86 21.26
CA GLY A 98 -4.21 15.08 21.95
C GLY A 98 -4.18 16.27 21.00
N LYS A 99 -3.01 16.90 20.86
CA LYS A 99 -2.78 18.05 19.95
C LYS A 99 -2.06 17.66 18.66
N GLN A 100 -1.85 16.36 18.43
CA GLN A 100 -1.08 15.86 17.30
C GLN A 100 -1.97 15.14 16.29
N ARG A 101 -1.64 15.33 15.01
CA ARG A 101 -2.19 14.59 13.88
C ARG A 101 -1.25 13.46 13.49
N TYR A 102 -1.86 12.36 13.11
CA TYR A 102 -1.19 11.15 12.67
C TYR A 102 -1.84 10.64 11.39
N LEU A 103 -1.07 9.87 10.64
CA LEU A 103 -1.55 9.03 9.57
C LEU A 103 -1.73 7.63 10.12
N LEU A 104 -2.97 7.16 10.15
CA LEU A 104 -3.30 5.77 10.36
C LEU A 104 -3.35 5.10 8.99
N VAL A 105 -2.46 4.15 8.77
CA VAL A 105 -2.35 3.36 7.54
C VAL A 105 -2.99 2.01 7.82
N ASN A 106 -4.00 1.64 7.05
CA ASN A 106 -4.53 0.28 7.00
C ASN A 106 -3.74 -0.48 5.95
N LEU A 107 -3.14 -1.60 6.34
CA LEU A 107 -2.41 -2.49 5.45
C LEU A 107 -3.10 -3.85 5.44
N ASP A 108 -3.19 -4.48 4.28
CA ASP A 108 -3.74 -5.83 4.15
C ASP A 108 -3.02 -6.67 3.09
N THR A 109 -3.20 -7.99 3.17
CA THR A 109 -2.72 -8.98 2.20
C THR A 109 -3.80 -9.41 1.19
N GLY A 110 -4.97 -8.77 1.18
CA GLY A 110 -6.10 -9.11 0.30
C GLY A 110 -6.88 -10.38 0.68
N GLY A 111 -6.54 -11.07 1.78
CA GLY A 111 -7.25 -12.25 2.28
C GLY A 111 -8.35 -11.96 3.30
N SER A 112 -9.24 -12.93 3.54
CA SER A 112 -10.26 -12.88 4.61
C SER A 112 -9.76 -13.62 5.86
N CYS A 113 -8.86 -13.00 6.62
CA CYS A 113 -8.36 -13.56 7.88
C CYS A 113 -8.02 -12.48 8.91
N ASP A 114 -8.03 -12.84 10.20
CA ASP A 114 -7.73 -11.88 11.30
C ASP A 114 -6.29 -11.34 11.25
N THR A 115 -5.37 -12.09 10.63
CA THR A 115 -3.97 -11.69 10.41
C THR A 115 -3.73 -11.07 9.05
N CYS A 116 -4.76 -10.95 8.20
CA CYS A 116 -4.64 -10.39 6.86
C CYS A 116 -4.66 -8.88 6.88
N GLU A 117 -5.01 -8.26 8.01
CA GLU A 117 -5.02 -6.81 8.20
C GLU A 117 -4.10 -6.41 9.35
N THR A 118 -3.36 -5.33 9.14
CA THR A 118 -2.59 -4.66 10.19
C THR A 118 -2.73 -3.15 10.04
N GLN A 119 -2.29 -2.43 11.06
CA GLN A 119 -2.33 -0.98 11.06
C GLN A 119 -0.99 -0.40 11.46
N ALA A 120 -0.60 0.66 10.77
CA ALA A 120 0.52 1.47 11.17
C ALA A 120 0.09 2.90 11.51
N LEU A 121 0.85 3.53 12.39
CA LEU A 121 0.65 4.91 12.81
C LEU A 121 1.95 5.68 12.59
N LEU A 122 1.86 6.75 11.80
CA LEU A 122 2.98 7.66 11.53
C LEU A 122 2.61 9.08 11.91
N THR A 123 3.58 9.85 12.38
CA THR A 123 3.44 11.31 12.47
C THR A 123 3.60 11.97 11.11
N LEU A 124 3.15 13.22 10.97
CA LEU A 124 3.28 13.99 9.73
C LEU A 124 4.73 14.40 9.37
N ASP A 125 5.69 14.11 10.23
CA ASP A 125 7.14 14.18 9.93
C ASP A 125 7.73 12.82 9.52
N GLY A 126 6.88 11.81 9.30
CA GLY A 126 7.26 10.48 8.82
C GLY A 126 7.87 9.56 9.88
N ARG A 127 7.76 9.85 11.18
CA ARG A 127 8.22 8.91 12.21
C ARG A 127 7.15 7.86 12.48
N TRP A 128 7.54 6.59 12.39
CA TRP A 128 6.72 5.49 12.85
C TRP A 128 6.49 5.58 14.36
N LYS A 129 5.23 5.44 14.77
CA LYS A 129 4.82 5.37 16.16
C LYS A 129 4.43 3.95 16.55
N ARG A 130 3.77 3.25 15.64
CA ARG A 130 3.33 1.88 15.83
C ARG A 130 3.23 1.18 14.47
N TYR A 131 3.57 -0.09 14.44
CA TYR A 131 3.27 -1.00 13.34
C TYR A 131 2.67 -2.29 13.92
N GLY A 132 1.46 -2.63 13.52
CA GLY A 132 0.61 -3.61 14.19
C GLY A 132 0.45 -3.30 15.68
N ASN A 133 0.77 -4.29 16.52
CA ASN A 133 0.75 -4.14 17.98
C ASN A 133 2.08 -3.63 18.57
N LYS A 134 3.13 -3.47 17.76
CA LYS A 134 4.47 -3.08 18.21
C LYS A 134 4.62 -1.56 18.21
N TRP A 135 4.84 -1.00 19.39
CA TRP A 135 5.24 0.40 19.52
C TRP A 135 6.68 0.57 19.08
N GLN A 136 6.92 1.63 18.32
CA GLN A 136 8.27 2.10 18.04
C GLN A 136 8.75 2.99 19.19
N SER A 137 9.80 3.78 19.00
CA SER A 137 10.37 4.75 19.97
C SER A 137 9.39 5.87 20.40
N THR A 138 8.21 5.48 20.90
CA THR A 138 7.05 6.28 21.27
C THR A 138 6.95 6.28 22.80
N PRO A 139 7.12 7.44 23.47
CA PRO A 139 7.04 7.53 24.92
C PRO A 139 5.70 7.05 25.48
N ALA A 140 5.71 6.46 26.69
CA ALA A 140 4.52 5.91 27.32
C ALA A 140 3.37 6.94 27.49
N SER A 141 3.71 8.21 27.71
CA SER A 141 2.75 9.31 27.77
C SER A 141 2.00 9.51 26.44
N GLU A 142 2.71 9.46 25.31
CA GLU A 142 2.12 9.54 23.98
C GLU A 142 1.29 8.30 23.67
N GLN A 143 1.79 7.10 24.00
CA GLN A 143 1.02 5.85 23.84
C GLN A 143 -0.32 5.91 24.58
N ARG A 144 -0.34 6.44 25.80
CA ARG A 144 -1.57 6.60 26.59
C ARG A 144 -2.58 7.50 25.88
N VAL A 145 -2.15 8.64 25.34
CA VAL A 145 -3.02 9.57 24.62
C VAL A 145 -3.56 8.94 23.34
N ILE A 146 -2.73 8.17 22.62
CA ILE A 146 -3.15 7.44 21.42
C ILE A 146 -4.22 6.39 21.76
N ARG A 147 -3.95 5.50 22.73
CA ARG A 147 -4.88 4.44 23.13
C ARG A 147 -6.24 4.98 23.56
N LEU A 148 -6.29 6.16 24.19
CA LEU A 148 -7.54 6.81 24.59
C LEU A 148 -8.40 7.27 23.40
N ARG A 149 -7.80 7.53 22.23
CA ARG A 149 -8.48 8.08 21.04
C ARG A 149 -8.69 7.04 19.95
N GLU A 150 -7.87 6.01 19.92
CA GLU A 150 -7.92 4.93 18.93
C GLU A 150 -9.31 4.33 18.69
N PRO A 151 -10.17 4.08 19.71
CA PRO A 151 -11.51 3.53 19.46
C PRO A 151 -12.42 4.42 18.57
N SER A 152 -12.16 5.73 18.52
CA SER A 152 -12.93 6.67 17.70
C SER A 152 -12.36 6.89 16.30
N TRP A 153 -11.14 6.42 16.01
CA TRP A 153 -10.49 6.64 14.71
C TRP A 153 -11.21 6.00 13.53
N LYS A 154 -12.00 4.95 13.76
CA LYS A 154 -12.90 4.36 12.74
C LYS A 154 -13.93 5.35 12.18
N LEU A 155 -14.20 6.44 12.92
CA LEU A 155 -15.13 7.50 12.51
C LEU A 155 -14.46 8.55 11.61
N ALA A 156 -13.13 8.63 11.56
CA ALA A 156 -12.42 9.55 10.67
C ALA A 156 -12.62 9.12 9.20
N PRO A 157 -12.65 10.04 8.22
CA PRO A 157 -12.78 9.67 6.82
C PRO A 157 -11.73 8.64 6.37
N ARG A 158 -12.19 7.57 5.69
CA ARG A 158 -11.32 6.56 5.08
C ARG A 158 -11.01 6.97 3.65
N TYR A 159 -9.73 7.12 3.34
CA TYR A 159 -9.25 7.36 1.99
C TYR A 159 -8.71 6.04 1.42
N PRO A 160 -9.40 5.40 0.46
CA PRO A 160 -8.94 4.14 -0.13
C PRO A 160 -7.72 4.38 -1.04
N ILE A 161 -6.81 3.41 -1.07
CA ILE A 161 -5.69 3.35 -2.02
C ILE A 161 -6.10 2.39 -3.12
N ASN A 162 -6.36 2.92 -4.31
CA ASN A 162 -6.78 2.13 -5.47
C ASN A 162 -5.69 2.17 -6.53
N ASN A 163 -5.20 0.99 -6.93
CA ASN A 163 -4.12 0.82 -7.90
C ASN A 163 -4.63 0.05 -9.13
N THR A 164 -5.67 0.59 -9.78
CA THR A 164 -6.34 -0.02 -10.93
C THR A 164 -6.39 0.95 -12.10
N VAL A 165 -6.22 0.45 -13.33
CA VAL A 165 -6.44 1.22 -14.57
C VAL A 165 -7.85 0.93 -15.07
N LEU A 166 -8.64 1.97 -15.34
CA LEU A 166 -9.98 1.81 -15.94
C LEU A 166 -9.91 1.62 -17.46
N GLU A 167 -8.81 2.03 -18.09
CA GLU A 167 -8.51 1.91 -19.52
C GLU A 167 -7.00 1.67 -19.69
N ASP A 168 -6.58 1.06 -20.81
CA ASP A 168 -5.17 0.73 -21.08
C ASP A 168 -4.26 1.98 -20.92
N PRO A 169 -3.17 1.88 -20.13
CA PRO A 169 -2.24 2.99 -19.99
C PRO A 169 -1.62 3.29 -21.36
N GLN A 170 -1.77 4.53 -21.83
CA GLN A 170 -1.02 5.00 -22.99
C GLN A 170 0.46 5.09 -22.60
N PRO A 171 1.39 4.55 -23.42
CA PRO A 171 2.81 4.65 -23.14
C PRO A 171 3.24 6.12 -23.07
N GLN A 172 4.00 6.48 -22.02
CA GLN A 172 4.66 7.78 -21.90
C GLN A 172 5.96 7.82 -22.68
#